data_AF-A0A5R2MXN1-F1
#
_entry.id   AF-A0A5R2MXN1-F1
#
_cell.length_a   1.000
_cell.length_b   1.000
_cell.length_c   1.000
_cell.angle_alpha   90.00
_cell.angle_beta   90.00
_cell.angle_gamma   90.00
#
_symmetry.space_group_name_H-M   'P 1'
#
loop_
_entity.id
_entity.type
_entity.pdbx_description
1 polymer ?
#
loop_
_entity_poly.entity_id
_entity_poly.type
_entity_poly.pdbx_seq_one_letter_code
_entity_poly.pdbx_strand_id
1 'polypeptide(L)'
;KLSPEFLSGTLQQAGGVEANVATGYHAIEFLLWGQDLHGTGPGAGERPYTDYDLKNCTGGNCDRRAEYLKSATGFLGSDLQKMVNDWKEDGAVVQGVIRIGTL
;
A
#
# COMPACT_ATOMS: atom_id res chain seq x y z
N LYS A 1 5.75 -5.45 14.78
CA LYS A 1 5.27 -6.23 13.62
C LYS A 1 4.67 -5.25 12.63
N LEU A 2 5.06 -5.25 11.36
CA LEU A 2 4.51 -4.36 10.34
C LEU A 2 3.20 -4.93 9.77
N SER A 3 2.12 -4.98 10.56
CA SER A 3 0.82 -5.50 10.12
C SER A 3 0.02 -4.46 9.32
N PRO A 4 -0.98 -4.88 8.52
CA PRO A 4 -1.89 -3.95 7.82
C PRO A 4 -2.45 -2.85 8.72
N GLU A 5 -2.88 -3.21 9.93
CA GLU A 5 -3.49 -2.29 10.90
C GLU A 5 -2.48 -1.28 11.45
N PHE A 6 -1.23 -1.71 11.64
CA PHE A 6 -0.17 -0.80 12.06
C PHE A 6 0.20 0.17 10.93
N LEU A 7 0.26 -0.31 9.69
CA LEU A 7 0.54 0.52 8.52
C LEU A 7 -0.54 1.59 8.32
N SER A 8 -1.82 1.19 8.31
CA SER A 8 -2.94 2.09 8.05
C SER A 8 -3.35 2.95 9.24
N GLY A 9 -3.25 2.42 10.47
CA GLY A 9 -3.71 3.11 11.68
C GLY A 9 -2.63 3.88 12.43
N THR A 10 -1.34 3.67 12.13
CA THR A 10 -0.25 4.34 12.84
C THR A 10 0.74 5.03 11.92
N LEU A 11 1.15 4.41 10.81
CA LEU A 11 2.16 4.99 9.91
C LEU A 11 1.57 5.91 8.85
N GLN A 12 0.41 5.56 8.30
CA GLN A 12 -0.32 6.40 7.36
C GLN A 12 -0.72 7.70 8.06
N GLN A 13 -0.37 8.84 7.46
CA GLN A 13 -0.57 10.18 8.02
C GLN A 13 0.06 10.40 9.41
N ALA A 14 1.13 9.64 9.73
CA ALA A 14 1.80 9.75 11.02
C ALA A 14 2.15 11.20 11.37
N GLY A 15 1.91 11.59 12.62
CA GLY A 15 2.14 12.97 13.09
C GLY A 15 1.15 14.00 12.53
N GLY A 16 0.02 13.55 11.94
CA GLY A 16 -0.97 14.44 11.33
C GLY A 16 -0.55 15.01 9.98
N VAL A 17 0.48 14.46 9.35
CA VAL A 17 1.00 14.92 8.06
C VAL A 17 0.43 14.04 6.96
N GLU A 18 -0.53 14.56 6.19
CA GLU A 18 -1.22 13.78 5.15
C GLU A 18 -0.28 13.22 4.08
N ALA A 19 0.83 13.90 3.82
CA ALA A 19 1.86 13.47 2.87
C ALA A 19 2.64 12.23 3.33
N ASN A 20 2.50 11.78 4.58
CA ASN A 20 3.07 10.53 5.05
C ASN A 20 2.25 9.35 4.52
N VAL A 21 2.66 8.83 3.36
CA VAL A 21 2.01 7.70 2.69
C VAL A 21 2.72 6.39 3.05
N ALA A 22 2.01 5.50 3.73
CA ALA A 22 2.48 4.19 4.21
C ALA A 22 1.67 3.00 3.68
N THR A 23 0.59 3.24 2.92
CA THR A 23 -0.25 2.19 2.33
C THR A 23 -0.53 2.45 0.85
N GLY A 24 -1.18 1.49 0.19
CA GLY A 24 -1.59 1.61 -1.21
C GLY A 24 -0.47 1.40 -2.24
N TYR A 25 -0.78 1.71 -3.50
CA TYR A 25 0.10 1.45 -4.64
C TYR A 25 1.46 2.14 -4.52
N HIS A 26 1.50 3.42 -4.12
CA HIS A 26 2.77 4.16 -4.04
C HIS A 26 3.72 3.62 -2.95
N ALA A 27 3.19 3.15 -1.82
CA ALA A 27 4.01 2.49 -0.81
C ALA A 27 4.62 1.19 -1.36
N ILE A 28 3.83 0.40 -2.09
CA ILE A 28 4.30 -0.84 -2.75
C ILE A 28 5.32 -0.52 -3.84
N GLU A 29 5.08 0.51 -4.64
CA GLU A 29 5.99 0.98 -5.69
C GLU A 29 7.35 1.38 -5.12
N PHE A 30 7.36 2.22 -4.08
CA PHE A 30 8.60 2.61 -3.41
C PHE A 30 9.32 1.42 -2.75
N LEU A 31 8.56 0.45 -2.23
CA LEU A 31 9.12 -0.80 -1.73
C LEU A 31 9.75 -1.61 -2.87
N LEU A 32 9.15 -1.72 -4.05
CA LEU A 32 9.68 -2.55 -5.13
C LEU A 32 10.83 -1.91 -5.88
N TRP A 33 10.71 -0.63 -6.23
CA TRP A 33 11.68 0.07 -7.08
C TRP A 33 12.55 1.05 -6.29
N GLY A 34 12.08 1.56 -5.16
CA GLY A 34 12.78 2.63 -4.45
C GLY A 34 12.56 4.00 -5.09
N GLN A 35 13.40 4.96 -4.73
CA GLN A 35 13.36 6.30 -5.32
C GLN A 35 13.91 6.27 -6.74
N ASP A 36 13.21 6.89 -7.67
CA ASP A 36 13.77 7.23 -8.98
C ASP A 36 14.73 8.42 -8.84
N LEU A 37 15.98 8.23 -9.25
CA LEU A 37 17.05 9.22 -9.17
C LEU A 37 17.48 9.76 -10.56
N HIS A 38 16.71 9.50 -11.62
CA HIS A 38 16.99 9.94 -12.99
C HIS A 38 16.59 11.41 -13.28
N GLY A 39 16.32 12.21 -12.24
CA GLY A 39 15.94 13.62 -12.36
C GLY A 39 14.54 13.79 -12.97
N THR A 40 14.41 14.64 -13.99
CA THR A 40 13.16 14.83 -14.74
C THR A 40 13.09 14.01 -16.04
N GLY A 41 14.14 13.22 -16.31
CA GLY A 41 14.18 12.32 -17.45
C GLY A 41 13.41 11.02 -17.16
N PRO A 42 13.14 10.20 -18.19
CA PRO A 42 12.60 8.87 -17.99
C PRO A 42 13.53 8.02 -17.11
N GLY A 43 12.95 7.34 -16.13
CA GLY A 43 13.68 6.53 -15.17
C GLY A 43 12.77 5.63 -14.37
N ALA A 44 13.38 4.80 -13.53
CA ALA A 44 12.72 4.04 -12.50
C ALA A 44 13.67 3.93 -11.30
N GLY A 45 13.12 3.55 -10.15
CA GLY A 45 13.96 3.15 -9.03
C GLY A 45 14.70 1.83 -9.32
N GLU A 46 15.92 1.74 -8.80
CA GLU A 46 16.85 0.62 -9.08
C GLU A 46 17.04 -0.32 -7.87
N ARG A 47 16.03 -0.46 -7.01
CA ARG A 47 16.13 -1.36 -5.85
C ARG A 47 16.40 -2.80 -6.31
N PRO A 48 17.46 -3.45 -5.81
CA PRO A 48 17.75 -4.84 -6.16
C PRO A 48 16.81 -5.80 -5.43
N TYR A 49 16.44 -6.91 -6.06
CA TYR A 49 15.58 -7.93 -5.41
C TYR A 49 16.21 -8.53 -4.15
N THR A 50 17.55 -8.48 -4.02
CA THR A 50 18.29 -8.93 -2.83
C THR A 50 17.95 -8.12 -1.58
N ASP A 51 17.26 -6.98 -1.71
CA ASP A 51 16.62 -6.27 -0.58
C ASP A 51 15.47 -7.04 0.08
N TYR A 52 15.07 -8.17 -0.52
CA TYR A 52 14.06 -9.10 -0.02
C TYR A 52 14.60 -10.52 0.16
N ASP A 53 15.87 -10.78 -0.16
CA ASP A 53 16.50 -12.07 0.06
C ASP A 53 17.02 -12.16 1.51
N LEU A 54 16.38 -13.00 2.33
CA LEU A 54 16.75 -13.20 3.72
C LEU A 54 18.11 -13.90 3.91
N LYS A 55 18.62 -14.58 2.87
CA LYS A 55 19.90 -15.28 2.91
C LYS A 55 21.04 -14.44 2.34
N ASN A 56 20.76 -13.61 1.34
CA ASN A 56 21.76 -12.78 0.65
C ASN A 56 21.39 -11.29 0.68
N CYS A 57 21.03 -10.79 1.87
CA CYS A 57 20.56 -9.42 2.06
C CYS A 57 21.66 -8.38 1.80
N THR A 58 21.51 -7.56 0.76
CA THR A 58 22.53 -6.57 0.37
C THR A 58 22.28 -5.17 0.93
N GLY A 59 21.02 -4.77 1.15
CA GLY A 59 20.66 -3.43 1.63
C GLY A 59 20.26 -3.33 3.11
N GLY A 60 20.46 -4.40 3.91
CA GLY A 60 20.03 -4.50 5.31
C GLY A 60 18.51 -4.54 5.51
N ASN A 61 18.01 -4.86 6.72
CA ASN A 61 16.56 -4.85 7.03
C ASN A 61 15.66 -5.65 6.06
N CYS A 62 16.17 -6.68 5.38
CA CYS A 62 15.41 -7.41 4.34
C CYS A 62 14.17 -8.12 4.91
N ASP A 63 14.27 -8.61 6.15
CA ASP A 63 13.15 -9.18 6.91
C ASP A 63 12.03 -8.16 7.12
N ARG A 64 12.39 -6.95 7.57
CA ARG A 64 11.46 -5.85 7.78
C ARG A 64 10.85 -5.36 6.46
N ARG A 65 11.65 -5.27 5.40
CA ARG A 65 11.15 -4.91 4.06
C ARG A 65 10.17 -5.95 3.53
N ALA A 66 10.50 -7.23 3.63
CA ALA A 66 9.60 -8.32 3.21
C ALA A 66 8.30 -8.33 4.00
N GLU A 67 8.36 -8.11 5.32
CA GLU A 67 7.16 -7.99 6.16
C GLU A 67 6.29 -6.82 5.72
N TYR A 68 6.89 -5.65 5.48
CA TYR A 68 6.17 -4.48 4.98
C TYR A 68 5.50 -4.77 3.64
N LEU A 69 6.25 -5.23 2.64
CA LEU A 69 5.71 -5.49 1.31
C LEU A 69 4.53 -6.46 1.36
N LYS A 70 4.63 -7.52 2.17
CA LYS A 70 3.56 -8.49 2.35
C LYS A 70 2.31 -7.86 2.99
N SER A 71 2.49 -7.01 4.00
CA SER A 71 1.37 -6.37 4.68
C SER A 71 0.73 -5.25 3.86
N ALA A 72 1.51 -4.45 3.15
CA ALA A 72 1.00 -3.40 2.27
C ALA A 72 0.21 -3.99 1.08
N THR A 73 0.73 -5.03 0.43
CA THR A 73 0.03 -5.71 -0.68
C THR A 73 -1.23 -6.44 -0.20
N GLY A 74 -1.16 -7.11 0.95
CA GLY A 74 -2.33 -7.74 1.56
C GLY A 74 -3.43 -6.73 1.91
N PHE A 75 -3.05 -5.59 2.48
CA PHE A 75 -3.99 -4.51 2.82
C PHE A 75 -4.63 -3.90 1.57
N LEU A 76 -3.84 -3.61 0.54
CA LEU A 76 -4.36 -3.13 -0.74
C LEU A 76 -5.37 -4.12 -1.34
N GLY A 77 -5.05 -5.41 -1.31
CA GLY A 77 -5.97 -6.47 -1.76
C GLY A 77 -7.29 -6.45 -1.00
N SER A 78 -7.25 -6.33 0.34
CA SER A 78 -8.47 -6.24 1.14
C SER A 78 -9.29 -4.97 0.86
N ASP A 79 -8.63 -3.83 0.67
CA ASP A 79 -9.32 -2.56 0.37
C ASP A 79 -10.00 -2.60 -1.00
N LEU A 80 -9.32 -3.13 -2.02
CA LEU A 80 -9.90 -3.32 -3.34
C LEU A 80 -11.07 -4.30 -3.29
N GLN A 81 -10.94 -5.40 -2.53
CA GLN A 81 -12.03 -6.35 -2.37
C GLN A 81 -13.24 -5.75 -1.65
N LYS A 82 -13.00 -4.91 -0.63
CA LYS A 82 -14.05 -4.15 0.04
C LYS A 82 -14.73 -3.22 -0.95
N MET A 83 -13.98 -2.47 -1.75
CA MET A 83 -14.54 -1.59 -2.77
C MET A 83 -15.39 -2.37 -3.79
N VAL A 84 -14.90 -3.51 -4.28
CA VAL A 84 -15.69 -4.38 -5.16
C VAL A 84 -17.01 -4.82 -4.49
N ASN A 85 -16.98 -5.19 -3.21
CA ASN A 85 -18.19 -5.61 -2.49
C ASN A 85 -19.16 -4.46 -2.22
N ASP A 86 -18.64 -3.28 -1.86
CA ASP A 86 -19.44 -2.08 -1.59
C ASP A 86 -20.28 -1.67 -2.81
N TRP A 87 -19.76 -1.91 -4.02
CA TRP A 87 -20.36 -1.54 -5.31
C TRP A 87 -21.20 -2.65 -5.98
N LYS A 88 -21.40 -3.80 -5.33
CA LYS A 88 -22.37 -4.80 -5.80
C LYS A 88 -23.81 -4.27 -5.66
N GLU A 89 -24.76 -4.90 -6.35
CA GLU A 89 -26.18 -4.51 -6.29
C GLU A 89 -26.74 -4.49 -4.86
N ASP A 90 -26.35 -5.47 -4.04
CA ASP A 90 -26.68 -5.58 -2.61
C ASP A 90 -25.64 -4.89 -1.69
N GLY A 91 -24.63 -4.25 -2.28
CA GLY A 91 -23.54 -3.58 -1.59
C GLY A 91 -23.97 -2.29 -0.89
N ALA A 92 -23.27 -1.96 0.19
CA ALA A 92 -23.63 -0.85 1.07
C ALA A 92 -23.70 0.52 0.35
N VAL A 93 -22.81 0.76 -0.63
CA VAL A 93 -22.80 2.01 -1.40
C VAL A 93 -24.00 2.07 -2.32
N VAL A 94 -24.27 1.00 -3.08
CA VAL A 94 -25.41 0.95 -4.01
C VAL A 94 -26.74 1.07 -3.27
N GLN A 95 -26.91 0.35 -2.16
CA GLN A 95 -28.10 0.47 -1.32
C GLN A 95 -28.27 1.88 -0.75
N GLY A 96 -27.17 2.51 -0.33
CA GLY A 96 -27.17 3.90 0.15
C GLY A 96 -27.60 4.90 -0.93
N VAL A 97 -27.11 4.75 -2.16
CA VAL A 97 -27.46 5.61 -3.29
C VAL A 97 -28.91 5.40 -3.76
N ILE A 98 -29.37 4.15 -3.88
CA ILE A 98 -30.76 3.84 -4.24
C ILE A 98 -31.72 4.45 -3.20
N ARG A 99 -31.38 4.37 -1.91
CA ARG A 99 -32.21 4.91 -0.84
C ARG A 99 -32.30 6.45 -0.85
N ILE A 100 -31.32 7.15 -1.40
CA ILE A 100 -31.35 8.62 -1.60
C ILE A 100 -32.24 8.98 -2.80
N GLY A 101 -32.30 8.14 -3.84
CA GLY A 101 -33.06 8.40 -5.06
C GLY A 101 -34.57 8.12 -4.99
N THR A 102 -35.06 7.55 -3.89
CA THR A 102 -36.50 7.22 -3.69
C THR A 102 -37.18 8.10 -2.63
N LEU A 103 -36.55 9.22 -2.25
CA LEU A 103 -37.13 10.31 -1.47
C LEU A 103 -37.50 11.48 -2.40
#